data_AF-A0A537ELZ6-F1
#
_entry.id   AF-A0A537ELZ6-F1
#
_cell.length_a   1.000
_cell.length_b   1.000
_cell.length_c   1.000
_cell.angle_alpha   90.00
_cell.angle_beta   90.00
_cell.angle_gamma   90.00
#
_symmetry.space_group_name_H-M   'P 1'
#
loop_
_entity.id
_entity.type
_entity.pdbx_description
1 polymer ?
#
loop_
_entity_poly.entity_id
_entity_poly.type
_entity_poly.pdbx_seq_one_letter_code
_entity_poly.pdbx_strand_id
1 'polypeptide(L)'
;MAWKELRHNGVAFPPPYEPRKLSIRIHGTGVQLSPEAEELAYAWGKKRTTPYIQDPVFQTNFLSDFLRHLPSNFANTKYSEINFTPVYDYQAKEELQKQDLDFKKKMAAQRKQLRLSLKEKY
;
A
#
# COMPACT_ATOMS: atom_id res chain seq x y z
N MET A 1 -3.57 -30.91 30.04
CA MET A 1 -2.66 -29.75 29.98
C MET A 1 -2.01 -29.75 28.60
N ALA A 2 -2.04 -28.64 27.86
CA ALA A 2 -1.69 -28.65 26.45
C ALA A 2 -0.19 -28.94 26.22
N TRP A 3 0.73 -28.29 26.95
CA TRP A 3 2.18 -28.55 26.84
C TRP A 3 2.90 -28.24 28.15
N LYS A 4 4.11 -28.80 28.33
CA LYS A 4 5.04 -28.45 29.43
C LYS A 4 6.11 -27.44 28.99
N GLU A 5 6.51 -27.46 27.72
CA GLU A 5 7.47 -26.51 27.13
C GLU A 5 7.10 -26.28 25.66
N LEU A 6 7.24 -25.04 25.17
CA LEU A 6 7.04 -24.65 23.77
C LEU A 6 8.18 -23.72 23.33
N ARG A 7 8.81 -24.04 22.20
CA ARG A 7 9.81 -23.19 21.53
C ARG A 7 9.40 -22.96 20.09
N HIS A 8 9.42 -21.70 19.64
CA HIS A 8 9.18 -21.30 18.26
C HIS A 8 10.03 -20.07 17.93
N ASN A 9 10.29 -19.83 16.65
CA ASN A 9 11.18 -18.76 16.19
C ASN A 9 10.46 -17.41 15.99
N GLY A 10 9.29 -17.25 16.59
CA GLY A 10 8.45 -16.07 16.40
C GLY A 10 7.66 -16.10 15.10
N VAL A 11 7.48 -14.93 14.49
CA VAL A 11 6.74 -14.75 13.23
C VAL A 11 7.59 -14.02 12.21
N ALA A 12 7.40 -14.34 10.93
CA ALA A 12 7.99 -13.59 9.83
C ALA A 12 7.15 -12.34 9.53
N PHE A 13 7.74 -11.16 9.69
CA PHE A 13 7.11 -9.90 9.29
C PHE A 13 7.24 -9.67 7.77
N PRO A 14 6.26 -9.00 7.14
CA PRO A 14 6.41 -8.56 5.76
C PRO A 14 7.59 -7.58 5.63
N PRO A 15 8.18 -7.46 4.42
CA PRO A 15 9.21 -6.46 4.17
C PRO A 15 8.65 -5.05 4.38
N PRO A 16 9.51 -4.07 4.74
CA PRO A 16 9.10 -2.68 4.87
C PRO A 16 8.62 -2.12 3.52
N TYR A 17 7.76 -1.12 3.57
CA TYR A 17 7.31 -0.41 2.39
C TYR A 17 8.49 0.28 1.68
N GLU A 18 8.57 0.14 0.36
CA GLU A 18 9.54 0.84 -0.49
C GLU A 18 8.87 2.07 -1.12
N PRO A 19 9.25 3.30 -0.73
CA PRO A 19 8.66 4.52 -1.26
C PRO A 19 9.04 4.75 -2.72
N ARG A 20 8.08 5.23 -3.50
CA ARG A 20 8.14 5.53 -4.93
C ARG A 20 8.12 7.04 -5.20
N LYS A 21 8.07 7.85 -4.13
CA LYS A 21 8.02 9.32 -4.15
C LYS A 21 6.78 9.85 -4.86
N LEU A 22 5.62 9.23 -4.61
CA LEU A 22 4.38 9.64 -5.24
C LEU A 22 3.86 10.97 -4.67
N SER A 23 3.08 11.65 -5.49
CA SER A 23 2.37 12.88 -5.13
C SER A 23 0.89 12.74 -5.46
N ILE A 24 0.03 13.40 -4.72
CA ILE A 24 -1.40 13.55 -5.04
C ILE A 24 -1.73 15.02 -5.29
N ARG A 25 -2.95 15.31 -5.72
CA ARG A 25 -3.44 16.70 -5.76
C ARG A 25 -4.57 16.87 -4.75
N ILE A 26 -4.50 17.92 -3.95
CA ILE A 26 -5.52 18.29 -2.97
C ILE A 26 -5.91 19.74 -3.22
N HIS A 27 -7.19 20.03 -3.44
CA HIS A 27 -7.67 21.36 -3.85
C HIS A 27 -6.90 21.92 -5.07
N GLY A 28 -6.52 21.05 -6.01
CA GLY A 28 -5.71 21.43 -7.19
C GLY A 28 -4.21 21.64 -6.91
N THR A 29 -3.77 21.65 -5.66
CA THR A 29 -2.36 21.81 -5.27
C THR A 29 -1.66 20.46 -5.24
N GLY A 30 -0.45 20.36 -5.81
CA GLY A 30 0.36 19.15 -5.73
C GLY A 30 0.94 18.95 -4.33
N VAL A 31 0.73 17.77 -3.75
CA VAL A 31 1.20 17.39 -2.42
C VAL A 31 2.11 16.18 -2.53
N GLN A 32 3.38 16.34 -2.16
CA GLN A 32 4.32 15.25 -2.03
C GLN A 32 3.98 14.42 -0.79
N LEU A 33 3.87 13.11 -0.93
CA LEU A 33 3.52 12.22 0.18
C LEU A 33 4.77 11.83 0.99
N SER A 34 4.63 11.75 2.32
CA SER A 34 5.60 11.04 3.16
C SER A 34 5.52 9.53 2.87
N PRO A 35 6.54 8.73 3.26
CA PRO A 35 6.49 7.27 3.09
C PRO A 35 5.21 6.62 3.64
N GLU A 36 4.75 7.06 4.81
CA GLU A 36 3.56 6.53 5.49
C GLU A 36 2.27 6.91 4.75
N ALA A 37 2.15 8.18 4.35
CA ALA A 37 1.01 8.63 3.55
C ALA A 37 1.00 7.96 2.17
N GLU A 38 2.18 7.75 1.58
CA GLU A 38 2.33 7.08 0.28
C GLU A 38 1.89 5.62 0.35
N GLU A 39 2.24 4.91 1.42
CA GLU A 39 1.79 3.53 1.64
C GLU A 39 0.26 3.44 1.68
N LEU A 40 -0.38 4.33 2.45
CA LEU A 40 -1.84 4.40 2.55
C LEU A 40 -2.50 4.75 1.20
N ALA A 41 -2.00 5.77 0.51
CA ALA A 41 -2.54 6.17 -0.80
C ALA A 41 -2.35 5.07 -1.85
N TYR A 42 -1.22 4.36 -1.82
CA TYR A 42 -0.96 3.24 -2.69
C TYR A 42 -1.88 2.05 -2.37
N ALA A 43 -2.09 1.73 -1.10
CA ALA A 43 -3.05 0.71 -0.68
C ALA A 43 -4.48 1.06 -1.13
N TRP A 44 -4.87 2.33 -1.01
CA TRP A 44 -6.15 2.85 -1.51
C TRP A 44 -6.29 2.68 -3.02
N GLY A 45 -5.26 3.04 -3.80
CA GLY A 45 -5.29 2.89 -5.25
C GLY A 45 -5.48 1.45 -5.73
N LYS A 46 -4.98 0.45 -4.99
CA LYS A 46 -5.24 -0.97 -5.30
C LYS A 46 -6.71 -1.37 -5.11
N LYS A 47 -7.49 -0.59 -4.37
CA LYS A 47 -8.92 -0.83 -4.14
C LYS A 47 -9.82 -0.12 -5.15
N ARG A 48 -9.25 0.63 -6.12
CA ARG A 48 -10.00 1.45 -7.09
C ARG A 48 -11.02 0.71 -7.94
N THR A 49 -10.83 -0.59 -8.16
CA THR A 49 -11.74 -1.44 -8.94
C THR A 49 -12.74 -2.21 -8.07
N THR A 50 -12.68 -2.05 -6.75
CA THR A 50 -13.58 -2.73 -5.81
C THR A 50 -14.83 -1.89 -5.55
N PRO A 51 -16.00 -2.50 -5.30
CA PRO A 51 -17.24 -1.74 -5.05
C PRO A 51 -17.16 -0.88 -3.79
N TYR A 52 -16.37 -1.30 -2.80
CA TYR A 52 -16.21 -0.58 -1.53
C TYR A 52 -15.58 0.81 -1.69
N ILE A 53 -14.90 1.11 -2.80
CA ILE A 53 -14.32 2.45 -2.97
C ILE A 53 -15.38 3.55 -3.08
N GLN A 54 -16.62 3.19 -3.43
CA GLN A 54 -17.75 4.10 -3.47
C GLN A 54 -18.54 4.15 -2.15
N ASP A 55 -18.21 3.28 -1.18
CA ASP A 55 -18.86 3.27 0.12
C ASP A 55 -18.41 4.49 0.95
N PRO A 56 -19.34 5.39 1.34
CA PRO A 56 -19.01 6.56 2.15
C PRO A 56 -18.37 6.22 3.50
N VAL A 57 -18.74 5.09 4.12
CA VAL A 57 -18.15 4.64 5.39
C VAL A 57 -16.70 4.24 5.17
N PHE A 58 -16.42 3.49 4.10
CA PHE A 58 -15.06 3.09 3.75
C PHE A 58 -14.18 4.30 3.42
N GLN A 59 -14.69 5.26 2.65
CA GLN A 59 -14.01 6.53 2.37
C GLN A 59 -13.71 7.32 3.65
N THR A 60 -14.69 7.44 4.54
CA THR A 60 -14.54 8.20 5.79
C THR A 60 -13.50 7.56 6.71
N ASN A 61 -13.54 6.23 6.87
CA ASN A 61 -12.56 5.50 7.68
C ASN A 61 -11.15 5.68 7.13
N PHE A 62 -10.94 5.45 5.84
CA PHE A 62 -9.66 5.67 5.19
C PHE A 62 -9.16 7.11 5.35
N LEU A 63 -10.02 8.09 5.09
CA LEU A 63 -9.65 9.49 5.15
C LEU A 63 -9.23 9.90 6.57
N SER A 64 -9.91 9.40 7.60
CA SER A 64 -9.60 9.71 9.00
C SER A 64 -8.19 9.29 9.42
N ASP A 65 -7.66 8.21 8.85
CA ASP A 65 -6.28 7.78 9.07
C ASP A 65 -5.32 8.50 8.12
N PHE A 66 -5.70 8.64 6.85
CA PHE A 66 -4.86 9.24 5.82
C PHE A 66 -4.51 10.71 6.13
N LEU A 67 -5.49 11.51 6.56
CA LEU A 67 -5.27 12.92 6.86
C LEU A 67 -4.29 13.16 8.02
N ARG A 68 -4.11 12.19 8.93
CA ARG A 68 -3.13 12.28 10.03
C ARG A 68 -1.68 12.31 9.55
N HIS A 69 -1.44 11.79 8.34
CA HIS A 69 -0.12 11.75 7.72
C HIS A 69 0.10 12.88 6.70
N LEU A 70 -0.89 13.75 6.52
CA LEU A 70 -0.76 14.93 5.66
C LEU A 70 -0.35 16.17 6.47
N PRO A 71 0.24 17.17 5.80
CA PRO A 71 0.44 18.49 6.39
C PRO A 71 -0.84 19.08 6.98
N SER A 72 -0.74 19.80 8.09
CA SER A 72 -1.88 20.30 8.88
C SER A 72 -2.85 21.19 8.10
N ASN A 73 -2.39 21.85 7.04
CA ASN A 73 -3.24 22.65 6.15
C ASN A 73 -4.24 21.81 5.34
N PHE A 74 -4.12 20.49 5.32
CA PHE A 74 -5.06 19.56 4.67
C PHE A 74 -5.90 18.74 5.68
N ALA A 75 -5.85 19.06 6.98
CA ALA A 75 -6.48 18.25 8.02
C ALA A 75 -8.02 18.14 7.91
N ASN A 76 -8.67 19.07 7.19
CA ASN A 76 -10.13 19.10 6.99
C ASN A 76 -10.56 18.78 5.54
N THR A 77 -9.65 18.25 4.73
CA THR A 77 -9.91 17.92 3.33
C THR A 77 -10.93 16.78 3.23
N LYS A 78 -11.90 16.92 2.33
CA LYS A 78 -12.90 15.89 2.01
C LYS A 78 -12.38 14.95 0.93
N TYR A 79 -12.90 13.72 0.90
CA TYR A 79 -12.53 12.73 -0.12
C TYR A 79 -12.66 13.27 -1.55
N SER A 80 -13.75 13.99 -1.85
CA SER A 80 -14.01 14.58 -3.17
C SER A 80 -12.99 15.64 -3.61
N GLU A 81 -12.19 16.17 -2.68
CA GLU A 81 -11.20 17.22 -2.93
C GLU A 81 -9.80 16.65 -3.18
N ILE A 82 -9.64 15.33 -3.01
CA ILE A 82 -8.39 14.60 -3.22
C ILE A 82 -8.44 13.90 -4.57
N ASN A 83 -7.44 14.16 -5.39
CA ASN A 83 -7.22 13.48 -6.65
C ASN A 83 -6.05 12.50 -6.53
N PHE A 84 -6.42 11.22 -6.54
CA PHE A 84 -5.51 10.07 -6.50
C PHE A 84 -5.07 9.57 -7.89
N THR A 85 -5.49 10.22 -9.00
CA THR A 85 -5.10 9.84 -10.37
C THR A 85 -3.60 9.63 -10.54
N PRO A 86 -2.69 10.46 -9.99
CA PRO A 86 -1.25 10.19 -10.13
C PRO A 86 -0.81 8.84 -9.53
N VAL A 87 -1.43 8.41 -8.43
CA VAL A 87 -1.19 7.09 -7.82
C VAL A 87 -1.71 5.99 -8.73
N TYR A 88 -2.90 6.18 -9.31
CA TYR A 88 -3.52 5.22 -10.21
C TYR A 88 -2.72 5.03 -11.49
N ASP A 89 -2.23 6.13 -12.08
CA ASP A 89 -1.39 6.14 -13.27
C ASP A 89 -0.07 5.40 -13.02
N TYR A 90 0.54 5.63 -11.86
CA TYR A 90 1.74 4.91 -11.46
C TYR A 90 1.48 3.41 -11.33
N GLN A 91 0.39 3.03 -10.66
CA GLN A 91 0.00 1.63 -10.51
C GLN A 91 -0.30 0.95 -11.84
N ALA A 92 -0.98 1.64 -12.77
CA ALA A 92 -1.24 1.12 -14.10
C ALA A 92 0.06 0.84 -14.88
N LYS A 93 1.06 1.73 -14.76
CA LYS A 93 2.40 1.50 -15.34
C LYS A 93 3.09 0.30 -14.71
N GLU A 94 3.05 0.16 -13.38
CA GLU A 94 3.59 -1.02 -12.69
C GLU A 94 2.87 -2.31 -13.09
N GLU A 95 1.54 -2.28 -13.24
CA GLU A 95 0.74 -3.43 -13.66
C GLU A 95 1.13 -3.87 -15.08
N LEU A 96 1.33 -2.92 -16.00
CA LEU A 96 1.80 -3.20 -17.34
C LEU A 96 3.21 -3.81 -17.35
N GLN A 97 4.14 -3.26 -16.57
CA GLN A 97 5.48 -3.85 -16.39
C GLN A 97 5.40 -5.27 -15.81
N LYS A 98 4.49 -5.50 -14.86
CA LYS A 98 4.23 -6.82 -14.26
C LYS A 98 3.57 -7.80 -15.23
N GLN A 99 3.06 -7.37 -16.39
CA GLN A 99 2.50 -8.28 -17.38
C GLN A 99 3.58 -8.97 -18.22
N ASP A 100 4.77 -8.35 -18.33
CA ASP A 100 5.93 -8.91 -19.03
C ASP A 100 6.32 -10.30 -18.50
N LEU A 101 6.55 -11.25 -19.41
CA LEU A 101 6.77 -12.65 -19.07
C LEU A 101 8.08 -12.89 -18.32
N ASP A 102 9.15 -12.17 -18.69
CA ASP A 102 10.45 -12.32 -18.05
C ASP A 102 10.43 -11.67 -16.66
N PHE A 103 9.78 -10.52 -16.53
CA PHE A 103 9.52 -9.90 -15.24
C PHE A 103 8.71 -10.83 -14.32
N LYS A 104 7.64 -11.45 -14.82
CA LYS A 104 6.83 -12.43 -14.07
C LYS A 104 7.66 -13.61 -13.59
N LYS A 105 8.45 -14.23 -14.48
CA LYS A 105 9.32 -15.37 -14.14
C LYS A 105 10.33 -14.99 -13.06
N LYS A 106 11.00 -13.84 -13.20
CA LYS A 106 11.97 -13.32 -12.23
C LYS A 106 11.32 -13.10 -10.86
N MET A 107 10.18 -12.41 -10.80
CA MET A 107 9.46 -12.15 -9.56
C MET A 107 8.94 -13.44 -8.89
N ALA A 108 8.47 -14.40 -9.67
CA ALA A 108 8.03 -15.70 -9.14
C ALA A 108 9.18 -16.48 -8.49
N ALA A 109 10.36 -16.49 -9.13
CA ALA A 109 11.56 -17.12 -8.58
C ALA A 109 12.00 -16.46 -7.27
N GLN A 110 12.07 -15.12 -7.23
CA GLN A 110 12.43 -14.37 -6.02
C GLN A 110 11.44 -14.63 -4.87
N ARG A 111 10.13 -14.61 -5.14
CA ARG A 111 9.10 -14.94 -4.13
C ARG A 111 9.23 -16.36 -3.61
N LYS A 112 9.53 -17.33 -4.48
CA LYS A 112 9.75 -18.73 -4.09
C LYS A 112 10.95 -18.85 -3.17
N GLN A 113 12.07 -18.22 -3.50
CA GLN A 113 13.28 -18.21 -2.68
C GLN A 113 13.04 -17.56 -1.31
N LEU A 114 12.43 -16.37 -1.29
CA LEU A 114 12.10 -15.68 -0.04
C LEU A 114 11.20 -16.54 0.85
N ARG A 115 10.14 -17.13 0.28
CA ARG A 115 9.23 -18.02 1.02
C ARG A 115 9.95 -19.22 1.65
N LEU A 116 10.87 -19.85 0.91
CA LEU A 116 11.64 -20.98 1.43
C LEU A 116 12.56 -20.55 2.59
N SER A 117 13.27 -19.44 2.42
CA SER A 117 14.15 -18.90 3.48
C SER A 117 13.39 -18.51 4.76
N LEU A 118 12.18 -17.93 4.63
CA LEU A 118 11.36 -17.56 5.77
C LEU A 118 10.83 -18.80 6.49
N LYS A 119 10.40 -19.84 5.76
CA LYS A 119 9.92 -21.10 6.34
C LYS A 119 11.01 -21.88 7.09
N GLU A 120 12.26 -21.73 6.67
CA GLU A 120 13.39 -22.36 7.37
C GLU A 120 13.73 -21.62 8.67
N LYS A 121 13.58 -20.29 8.68
CA LYS A 121 13.94 -19.45 9.81
C LYS A 121 12.84 -19.33 10.88
N TYR A 122 11.58 -19.27 10.49
CA TYR A 122 10.43 -18.99 11.36
C TYR A 122 9.45 -20.15 11.38
#